data_AF-A0A2T0SXI0-F1
#
_entry.id   AF-A0A2T0SXI0-F1
#
_cell.length_a   1.000
_cell.length_b   1.000
_cell.length_c   1.000
_cell.angle_alpha   90.00
_cell.angle_beta   90.00
_cell.angle_gamma   90.00
#
_symmetry.space_group_name_H-M   'P 1'
#
loop_
_entity.id
_entity.type
_entity.pdbx_description
1 polymer ?
#
loop_
_entity_poly.entity_id
_entity_poly.type
_entity_poly.pdbx_seq_one_letter_code
_entity_poly.pdbx_strand_id
1 'polypeptide(L)'
;MVVVRVLGVDDWADWRELRLMALREAPGAFGAKLADWLGEGDVERRWRTRLGGGTHNLLAYLDGRPAGMVSGTRPDHGGTVGLISMWVAPFARGRGVGDALVDAVVDWAEEHATGRVVLLVLRDNDRARALYRRHGFLDADTGDDAERRMVRHPSRSWLSPRAEVRPSPIDGLGLFATSPIPAGEVVLRLGGVLIDDDALAALTPPYSSLTVAHGHHLLLDPVHPARYGNHSCDPTLWHADATTLVARADVPAGAELTVDYATHTGVGTWRMDCRCGTSRCRGAVTGQDWRLPHLRRRYGGHWSPPLLDRIAEEP
;
A
#
# COMPACT_ATOMS: atom_id res chain seq x y z
N MET A 1 -8.28 29.61 3.21
CA MET A 1 -8.35 28.40 4.04
C MET A 1 -8.90 27.26 3.21
N VAL A 2 -8.26 26.09 3.27
CA VAL A 2 -8.76 24.86 2.65
C VAL A 2 -9.54 24.07 3.69
N VAL A 3 -10.75 23.64 3.35
CA VAL A 3 -11.60 22.78 4.19
C VAL A 3 -12.04 21.59 3.37
N VAL A 4 -11.80 20.38 3.89
CA VAL A 4 -12.25 19.13 3.25
C VAL A 4 -13.47 18.59 3.99
N ARG A 5 -14.48 18.16 3.25
CA ARG A 5 -15.73 17.62 3.80
C ARG A 5 -16.08 16.30 3.13
N VAL A 6 -16.41 15.30 3.95
CA VAL A 6 -17.02 14.04 3.49
C VAL A 6 -18.45 14.31 3.06
N LEU A 7 -18.85 13.77 1.91
CA LEU A 7 -20.18 13.98 1.36
C LEU A 7 -21.16 12.88 1.80
N GLY A 8 -22.33 13.30 2.25
CA GLY A 8 -23.53 12.48 2.35
C GLY A 8 -24.40 12.59 1.10
N VAL A 9 -25.47 11.80 1.05
CA VAL A 9 -26.41 11.80 -0.09
C VAL A 9 -27.08 13.16 -0.33
N ASP A 10 -27.16 14.01 0.68
CA ASP A 10 -27.78 15.33 0.58
C ASP A 10 -26.87 16.37 -0.09
N ASP A 11 -25.56 16.09 -0.20
CA ASP A 11 -24.58 16.97 -0.83
C ASP A 11 -24.48 16.76 -2.36
N TRP A 12 -25.51 16.14 -2.96
CA TRP A 12 -25.53 15.74 -4.36
C TRP A 12 -25.38 16.91 -5.33
N ALA A 13 -25.89 18.10 -4.98
CA ALA A 13 -25.83 19.29 -5.81
C ALA A 13 -24.39 19.82 -5.95
N ASP A 14 -23.66 19.91 -4.83
CA ASP A 14 -22.25 20.34 -4.80
C ASP A 14 -21.38 19.35 -5.56
N TRP A 15 -21.62 18.04 -5.36
CA TRP A 15 -20.88 17.00 -6.06
C TRP A 15 -21.14 17.05 -7.57
N ARG A 16 -22.41 17.23 -7.98
CA ARG A 16 -22.78 17.40 -9.38
C ARG A 16 -22.04 18.57 -10.02
N GLU A 17 -22.01 19.73 -9.37
CA GLU A 17 -21.35 20.92 -9.90
C GLU A 17 -19.86 20.64 -10.20
N LEU A 18 -19.12 20.15 -9.22
CA LEU A 18 -17.69 19.84 -9.37
C LEU A 18 -17.43 18.71 -10.37
N ARG A 19 -18.27 17.66 -10.36
CA ARG A 19 -18.11 16.55 -11.29
C ARG A 19 -18.28 17.00 -12.73
N LEU A 20 -19.29 17.82 -13.03
CA LEU A 20 -19.53 18.33 -14.38
C LEU A 20 -18.43 19.30 -14.82
N MET A 21 -17.92 20.15 -13.92
CA MET A 21 -16.77 21.00 -14.20
C MET A 21 -15.52 20.17 -14.55
N ALA A 22 -15.23 19.13 -13.77
CA ALA A 22 -14.07 18.27 -13.99
C ALA A 22 -14.16 17.50 -15.33
N LEU A 23 -15.32 16.92 -15.64
CA LEU A 23 -15.54 16.23 -16.91
C LEU A 23 -15.46 17.15 -18.13
N ARG A 24 -15.77 18.44 -17.96
CA ARG A 24 -15.64 19.44 -19.02
C ARG A 24 -14.19 19.89 -19.22
N GLU A 25 -13.46 20.13 -18.13
CA GLU A 25 -12.10 20.68 -18.20
C GLU A 25 -11.04 19.61 -18.47
N ALA A 26 -11.22 18.39 -17.96
CA ALA A 26 -10.25 17.30 -18.08
C ALA A 26 -10.90 15.99 -18.53
N PRO A 27 -11.52 15.93 -19.74
CA PRO A 27 -12.25 14.75 -20.21
C PRO A 27 -11.37 13.49 -20.32
N GLY A 28 -10.07 13.64 -20.56
CA GLY A 28 -9.12 12.52 -20.63
C GLY A 28 -8.70 11.97 -19.26
N ALA A 29 -8.97 12.67 -18.16
CA ALA A 29 -8.59 12.25 -16.81
C ALA A 29 -9.61 11.32 -16.14
N PHE A 30 -10.73 11.02 -16.83
CA PHE A 30 -11.80 10.17 -16.30
C PHE A 30 -12.24 9.17 -17.35
N GLY A 31 -12.55 7.93 -16.91
CA GLY A 31 -13.21 6.96 -17.78
C GLY A 31 -14.66 7.32 -18.15
N ALA A 32 -15.27 8.30 -17.48
CA ALA A 32 -16.63 8.76 -17.76
C ALA A 32 -16.61 10.01 -18.66
N LYS A 33 -17.61 10.17 -19.54
CA LYS A 33 -17.71 11.32 -20.44
C LYS A 33 -18.77 12.31 -19.95
N LEU A 34 -18.57 13.61 -20.19
CA LEU A 34 -19.54 14.65 -19.79
C LEU A 34 -20.95 14.37 -20.33
N ALA A 35 -21.06 13.90 -21.58
CA ALA A 35 -22.34 13.59 -22.21
C ALA A 35 -23.14 12.52 -21.45
N ASP A 36 -22.46 11.58 -20.77
CA ASP A 36 -23.12 10.52 -19.99
C ASP A 36 -23.81 11.07 -18.73
N TRP A 37 -23.49 12.31 -18.32
CA TRP A 37 -23.96 12.95 -17.09
C TRP A 37 -24.89 14.14 -17.33
N LEU A 38 -25.22 14.44 -18.59
CA LEU A 38 -26.14 15.51 -18.98
C LEU A 38 -27.43 14.94 -19.60
N GLY A 39 -28.43 15.78 -19.82
CA GLY A 39 -29.69 15.42 -20.47
C GLY A 39 -30.67 14.72 -19.52
N GLU A 40 -31.46 13.78 -20.05
CA GLU A 40 -32.54 13.10 -19.30
C GLU A 40 -32.04 12.33 -18.07
N GLY A 41 -30.77 11.92 -18.06
CA GLY A 41 -30.15 11.19 -16.96
C GLY A 41 -29.61 12.09 -15.84
N ASP A 42 -29.65 13.41 -15.98
CA ASP A 42 -29.14 14.37 -15.01
C ASP A 42 -30.21 14.72 -13.96
N VAL A 43 -30.58 13.71 -13.17
CA VAL A 43 -31.62 13.79 -12.15
C VAL A 43 -31.05 13.55 -10.77
N GLU A 44 -31.57 14.27 -9.78
CA GLU A 44 -31.13 14.20 -8.36
C GLU A 44 -30.95 12.77 -7.86
N ARG A 45 -31.93 11.89 -8.13
CA ARG A 45 -31.89 10.48 -7.71
C ARG A 45 -30.61 9.77 -8.14
N ARG A 46 -30.09 10.04 -9.34
CA ARG A 46 -28.84 9.42 -9.83
C ARG A 46 -27.64 9.85 -9.00
N TRP A 47 -27.54 11.15 -8.70
CA TRP A 47 -26.44 11.72 -7.93
C TRP A 47 -26.46 11.21 -6.49
N ARG A 48 -27.64 11.19 -5.86
CA ARG A 48 -27.84 10.61 -4.54
C ARG A 48 -27.48 9.12 -4.48
N THR A 49 -27.93 8.32 -5.45
CA THR A 49 -27.59 6.88 -5.54
C THR A 49 -26.07 6.68 -5.67
N ARG A 50 -25.39 7.52 -6.45
CA ARG A 50 -23.93 7.43 -6.60
C ARG A 50 -23.19 7.75 -5.30
N LEU A 51 -23.61 8.79 -4.58
CA LEU A 51 -23.04 9.13 -3.27
C LEU A 51 -23.35 8.05 -2.22
N GLY A 52 -24.54 7.44 -2.27
CA GLY A 52 -24.94 6.34 -1.39
C GLY A 52 -24.28 4.99 -1.70
N GLY A 53 -23.49 4.88 -2.77
CA GLY A 53 -22.87 3.62 -3.23
C GLY A 53 -21.71 3.10 -2.36
N GLY A 54 -21.44 3.75 -1.22
CA GLY A 54 -20.41 3.35 -0.25
C GLY A 54 -18.99 3.79 -0.60
N THR A 55 -18.80 4.64 -1.62
CA THR A 55 -17.49 5.29 -1.86
C THR A 55 -17.30 6.46 -0.90
N HIS A 56 -16.07 6.66 -0.43
CA HIS A 56 -15.71 7.77 0.43
C HIS A 56 -15.49 9.03 -0.41
N ASN A 57 -16.57 9.79 -0.67
CA ASN A 57 -16.53 10.97 -1.53
C ASN A 57 -16.23 12.23 -0.71
N LEU A 58 -15.28 13.04 -1.20
CA LEU A 58 -14.78 14.22 -0.52
C LEU A 58 -14.84 15.43 -1.46
N LEU A 59 -15.24 16.58 -0.93
CA LEU A 59 -15.04 17.88 -1.57
C LEU A 59 -14.11 18.74 -0.76
N ALA A 60 -13.26 19.50 -1.45
CA ALA A 60 -12.47 20.57 -0.85
C ALA A 60 -13.04 21.93 -1.24
N TYR A 61 -13.11 22.81 -0.25
CA TYR A 61 -13.48 24.21 -0.38
C TYR A 61 -12.25 25.07 -0.18
N LEU A 62 -12.03 26.06 -1.06
CA LEU A 62 -11.02 27.09 -0.89
C LEU A 62 -11.74 28.42 -0.66
N ASP A 63 -11.57 28.98 0.54
CA ASP A 63 -12.20 30.25 0.93
C ASP A 63 -13.73 30.24 0.72
N GLY A 64 -14.37 29.11 1.10
CA GLY A 64 -15.82 28.90 1.00
C GLY A 64 -16.33 28.50 -0.39
N ARG A 65 -15.48 28.45 -1.42
CA ARG A 65 -15.87 28.05 -2.77
C ARG A 65 -15.47 26.59 -3.07
N PRO A 66 -16.36 25.76 -3.65
CA PRO A 66 -16.00 24.41 -4.12
C PRO A 66 -14.78 24.44 -5.05
N ALA A 67 -13.72 23.72 -4.70
CA ALA A 67 -12.39 23.87 -5.29
C ALA A 67 -11.75 22.56 -5.74
N GLY A 68 -12.26 21.42 -5.31
CA GLY A 68 -11.78 20.12 -5.76
C GLY A 68 -12.59 18.96 -5.20
N MET A 69 -12.36 17.78 -5.77
CA MET A 69 -13.02 16.54 -5.37
C MET A 69 -12.05 15.36 -5.45
N VAL A 70 -12.31 14.34 -4.65
CA VAL A 70 -11.66 13.02 -4.73
C VAL A 70 -12.61 11.97 -4.16
N SER A 71 -12.40 10.71 -4.51
CA SER A 71 -13.07 9.60 -3.87
C SER A 71 -12.08 8.51 -3.47
N GLY A 72 -12.26 7.95 -2.27
CA GLY A 72 -11.74 6.63 -1.89
C GLY A 72 -12.74 5.55 -2.30
N THR A 73 -12.28 4.46 -2.93
CA THR A 73 -13.13 3.28 -3.15
C THR A 73 -13.44 2.60 -1.82
N ARG A 74 -14.44 1.71 -1.83
CA ARG A 74 -14.52 0.70 -0.76
C ARG A 74 -13.22 -0.11 -0.75
N PRO A 75 -12.71 -0.51 0.43
CA PRO A 75 -11.59 -1.43 0.51
C PRO A 75 -11.93 -2.72 -0.24
N ASP A 76 -11.00 -3.23 -1.03
CA ASP A 76 -11.14 -4.55 -1.64
C ASP A 76 -11.01 -5.68 -0.60
N HIS A 77 -11.03 -6.94 -1.03
CA HIS A 77 -10.91 -8.07 -0.10
C HIS A 77 -9.56 -8.09 0.66
N GLY A 78 -8.50 -7.52 0.08
CA GLY A 78 -7.22 -7.31 0.75
C GLY A 78 -7.20 -6.10 1.68
N GLY A 79 -8.23 -5.24 1.60
CA GLY A 79 -8.38 -4.00 2.34
C GLY A 79 -7.62 -2.83 1.71
N THR A 80 -7.29 -2.89 0.42
CA THR A 80 -6.68 -1.79 -0.34
C THR A 80 -7.75 -0.79 -0.77
N VAL A 81 -7.46 0.51 -0.62
CA VAL A 81 -8.33 1.61 -1.09
C VAL A 81 -7.79 2.19 -2.39
N GLY A 82 -8.66 2.38 -3.38
CA GLY A 82 -8.35 3.14 -4.59
C GLY A 82 -8.61 4.64 -4.40
N LEU A 83 -7.62 5.49 -4.68
CA LEU A 83 -7.83 6.94 -4.82
C LEU A 83 -8.22 7.24 -6.26
N ILE A 84 -9.46 7.68 -6.47
CA ILE A 84 -10.05 7.86 -7.79
C ILE A 84 -10.79 9.20 -7.91
N SER A 85 -11.15 9.56 -9.14
CA SER A 85 -11.97 10.76 -9.44
C SER A 85 -11.38 12.07 -8.89
N MET A 86 -10.05 12.17 -8.80
CA MET A 86 -9.39 13.35 -8.28
C MET A 86 -9.41 14.50 -9.28
N TRP A 87 -9.79 15.69 -8.82
CA TRP A 87 -9.68 16.92 -9.59
C TRP A 87 -9.59 18.15 -8.71
N VAL A 88 -8.83 19.14 -9.15
CA VAL A 88 -8.74 20.45 -8.51
C VAL A 88 -9.02 21.52 -9.55
N ALA A 89 -9.95 22.41 -9.22
CA ALA A 89 -10.37 23.50 -10.08
C ALA A 89 -9.18 24.40 -10.45
N PRO A 90 -9.10 24.92 -11.70
CA PRO A 90 -7.97 25.72 -12.15
C PRO A 90 -7.59 26.86 -11.21
N PHE A 91 -8.59 27.57 -10.66
CA PHE A 91 -8.38 28.69 -9.73
C PHE A 91 -7.77 28.29 -8.37
N ALA A 92 -7.84 27.02 -8.01
CA ALA A 92 -7.41 26.49 -6.71
C ALA A 92 -6.11 25.68 -6.78
N ARG A 93 -5.56 25.47 -7.98
CA ARG A 93 -4.29 24.76 -8.19
C ARG A 93 -3.12 25.52 -7.54
N GLY A 94 -2.25 24.79 -6.85
CA GLY A 94 -1.07 25.38 -6.18
C GLY A 94 -1.38 26.07 -4.85
N ARG A 95 -2.59 25.84 -4.30
CA ARG A 95 -3.06 26.45 -3.04
C ARG A 95 -3.29 25.42 -1.92
N GLY A 96 -2.68 24.24 -2.03
CA GLY A 96 -2.80 23.15 -1.04
C GLY A 96 -4.07 22.30 -1.14
N VAL A 97 -4.99 22.58 -2.08
CA VAL A 97 -6.25 21.80 -2.21
C VAL A 97 -6.01 20.34 -2.59
N GLY A 98 -5.06 20.09 -3.51
CA GLY A 98 -4.70 18.72 -3.88
C GLY A 98 -4.11 17.93 -2.73
N ASP A 99 -3.29 18.59 -1.89
CA ASP A 99 -2.68 17.98 -0.71
C ASP A 99 -3.75 17.53 0.28
N ALA A 100 -4.62 18.46 0.69
CA ALA A 100 -5.67 18.16 1.65
C ALA A 100 -6.63 17.04 1.18
N LEU A 101 -6.86 16.92 -0.13
CA LEU A 101 -7.68 15.84 -0.68
C LEU A 101 -6.96 14.47 -0.62
N VAL A 102 -5.66 14.43 -0.93
CA VAL A 102 -4.88 13.18 -0.83
C VAL A 102 -4.75 12.74 0.62
N ASP A 103 -4.38 13.66 1.50
CA ASP A 103 -4.27 13.42 2.95
C ASP A 103 -5.58 12.84 3.50
N ALA A 104 -6.73 13.44 3.17
CA ALA A 104 -8.02 12.96 3.64
C ALA A 104 -8.35 11.52 3.20
N VAL A 105 -7.97 11.10 1.98
CA VAL A 105 -8.16 9.71 1.52
C VAL A 105 -7.19 8.77 2.21
N VAL A 106 -5.94 9.19 2.40
CA VAL A 106 -4.91 8.41 3.08
C VAL A 106 -5.28 8.19 4.54
N ASP A 107 -5.63 9.24 5.27
CA ASP A 107 -6.05 9.17 6.67
C ASP A 107 -7.26 8.25 6.82
N TRP A 108 -8.26 8.40 5.94
CA TRP A 108 -9.42 7.52 5.94
C TRP A 108 -9.04 6.04 5.72
N ALA A 109 -8.12 5.75 4.80
CA ALA A 109 -7.65 4.39 4.52
C ALA A 109 -6.84 3.79 5.68
N GLU A 110 -6.08 4.60 6.41
CA GLU A 110 -5.34 4.18 7.61
C GLU A 110 -6.31 3.86 8.77
N GLU A 111 -7.39 4.63 8.91
CA GLU A 111 -8.39 4.45 9.97
C GLU A 111 -9.38 3.31 9.71
N HIS A 112 -9.81 3.12 8.45
CA HIS A 112 -10.95 2.26 8.11
C HIS A 112 -10.58 1.04 7.26
N ALA A 113 -9.31 0.90 6.88
CA ALA A 113 -8.83 -0.18 6.03
C ALA A 113 -7.43 -0.65 6.46
N THR A 114 -6.53 -0.83 5.50
CA THR A 114 -5.16 -1.31 5.77
C THR A 114 -4.10 -0.21 5.71
N GLY A 115 -4.48 1.03 5.40
CA GLY A 115 -3.54 2.11 5.07
C GLY A 115 -2.91 2.00 3.68
N ARG A 116 -3.11 0.89 2.95
CA ARG A 116 -2.62 0.72 1.58
C ARG A 116 -3.55 1.44 0.59
N VAL A 117 -3.00 2.39 -0.15
CA VAL A 117 -3.74 3.18 -1.15
C VAL A 117 -3.11 3.00 -2.53
N VAL A 118 -3.94 2.78 -3.54
CA VAL A 118 -3.49 2.66 -4.95
C VAL A 118 -4.22 3.67 -5.83
N LEU A 119 -3.56 4.07 -6.92
CA LEU A 119 -4.17 4.91 -7.95
C LEU A 119 -3.60 4.61 -9.33
N LEU A 120 -4.34 5.04 -10.35
CA LEU A 120 -3.88 5.14 -11.73
C LEU A 120 -3.79 6.62 -12.11
N VAL A 121 -2.72 6.99 -12.80
CA VAL A 121 -2.48 8.36 -13.26
C VAL A 121 -1.91 8.32 -14.66
N LEU A 122 -2.39 9.20 -15.55
CA LEU A 122 -1.83 9.34 -16.90
C LEU A 122 -0.31 9.60 -16.83
N ARG A 123 0.45 8.96 -17.72
CA ARG A 123 1.92 9.00 -17.73
C ARG A 123 2.49 10.40 -17.88
N ASP A 124 1.83 11.25 -18.65
CA ASP A 124 2.20 12.63 -18.95
C ASP A 124 1.66 13.64 -17.92
N ASN A 125 0.90 13.19 -16.92
CA ASN A 125 0.40 14.05 -15.86
C ASN A 125 1.43 14.25 -14.74
N ASP A 126 2.55 14.85 -15.07
CA ASP A 126 3.69 15.07 -14.16
C ASP A 126 3.30 15.86 -12.91
N ARG A 127 2.35 16.79 -13.04
CA ARG A 127 1.83 17.57 -11.91
C ARG A 127 1.10 16.67 -10.89
N ALA A 128 0.26 15.75 -11.33
CA ALA A 128 -0.43 14.82 -10.44
C ALA A 128 0.56 13.81 -9.84
N ARG A 129 1.50 13.29 -10.64
CA ARG A 129 2.56 12.39 -10.15
C ARG A 129 3.41 13.05 -9.06
N ALA A 130 3.80 14.31 -9.25
CA ALA A 130 4.54 15.08 -8.24
C ALA A 130 3.72 15.31 -6.96
N LEU A 131 2.39 15.47 -7.09
CA LEU A 131 1.48 15.49 -5.94
C LEU A 131 1.48 14.13 -5.22
N TYR A 132 1.27 13.02 -5.90
CA TYR A 132 1.23 11.72 -5.25
C TYR A 132 2.57 11.33 -4.61
N ARG A 133 3.70 11.60 -5.27
CA ARG A 133 5.04 11.29 -4.73
C ARG A 133 5.34 11.98 -3.41
N ARG A 134 5.01 13.27 -3.27
CA ARG A 134 5.22 13.99 -1.99
C ARG A 134 4.30 13.49 -0.88
N HIS A 135 3.24 12.75 -1.22
CA HIS A 135 2.34 12.05 -0.30
C HIS A 135 2.74 10.58 -0.06
N GLY A 136 3.96 10.20 -0.46
CA GLY A 136 4.53 8.88 -0.20
C GLY A 136 4.09 7.79 -1.17
N PHE A 137 3.48 8.16 -2.31
CA PHE A 137 3.18 7.19 -3.36
C PHE A 137 4.42 6.89 -4.20
N LEU A 138 4.67 5.61 -4.42
CA LEU A 138 5.71 5.08 -5.29
C LEU A 138 5.11 4.59 -6.60
N ASP A 139 5.88 4.64 -7.67
CA ASP A 139 5.52 3.95 -8.91
C ASP A 139 5.49 2.44 -8.63
N ALA A 140 4.41 1.75 -9.02
CA ALA A 140 4.25 0.30 -8.87
C ALA A 140 3.93 -0.29 -10.25
N ASP A 141 4.66 -1.32 -10.66
CA ASP A 141 4.57 -1.98 -11.97
C ASP A 141 4.83 -1.06 -13.18
N THR A 142 5.38 -1.65 -14.24
CA THR A 142 5.35 -1.08 -15.60
C THR A 142 4.05 -1.48 -16.32
N GLY A 143 2.88 -1.14 -15.76
CA GLY A 143 1.59 -1.36 -16.44
C GLY A 143 1.33 -0.33 -17.55
N ASP A 144 0.64 -0.73 -18.63
CA ASP A 144 0.09 0.00 -19.81
C ASP A 144 0.80 1.29 -20.31
N ASP A 145 0.86 1.49 -21.63
CA ASP A 145 1.55 2.62 -22.27
C ASP A 145 0.91 3.99 -21.98
N ALA A 146 -0.32 4.04 -21.45
CA ALA A 146 -1.05 5.28 -21.18
C ALA A 146 -1.03 5.74 -19.72
N GLU A 147 -1.10 4.81 -18.76
CA GLU A 147 -1.24 5.10 -17.33
C GLU A 147 -0.07 4.53 -16.52
N ARG A 148 0.14 5.09 -15.32
CA ARG A 148 1.03 4.54 -14.29
C ARG A 148 0.21 4.22 -13.07
N ARG A 149 0.46 3.04 -12.51
CA ARG A 149 -0.01 2.71 -11.18
C ARG A 149 0.95 3.27 -10.15
N MET A 150 0.39 3.86 -9.11
CA MET A 150 1.16 4.28 -7.95
C MET A 150 0.55 3.71 -6.68
N VAL A 151 1.41 3.43 -5.69
CA VAL A 151 1.04 2.81 -4.43
C VAL A 151 1.61 3.57 -3.25
N ARG A 152 0.79 3.79 -2.23
CA ARG A 152 1.23 4.19 -0.91
C ARG A 152 1.11 3.00 0.03
N HIS A 153 2.17 2.72 0.77
CA HIS A 153 2.20 1.67 1.79
C HIS A 153 1.64 2.18 3.12
N PRO A 154 1.17 1.28 4.01
CA PRO A 154 0.67 1.66 5.31
C PRO A 154 1.74 2.35 6.16
N SER A 155 1.35 3.36 6.93
CA SER A 155 2.23 4.01 7.90
C SER A 155 2.33 3.23 9.22
N ARG A 156 1.35 2.37 9.51
CA ARG A 156 1.29 1.57 10.74
C ARG A 156 1.26 0.09 10.43
N SER A 157 2.04 -0.65 11.21
CA SER A 157 1.95 -2.10 11.18
C SER A 157 0.67 -2.57 11.87
N TRP A 158 0.17 -3.72 11.45
CA TRP A 158 -0.88 -4.48 12.11
C TRP A 158 -0.39 -5.92 12.31
N LEU A 159 -0.69 -6.46 13.49
CA LEU A 159 -0.38 -7.83 13.87
C LEU A 159 -1.70 -8.56 14.19
N SER A 160 -1.84 -9.78 13.67
CA SER A 160 -2.98 -10.62 13.98
C SER A 160 -3.15 -10.79 15.49
N PRO A 161 -4.39 -10.74 16.03
CA PRO A 161 -4.64 -11.04 17.44
C PRO A 161 -4.32 -12.49 17.81
N ARG A 162 -4.08 -13.35 16.81
CA ARG A 162 -3.59 -14.72 16.99
C ARG A 162 -2.06 -14.80 17.12
N ALA A 163 -1.37 -13.69 17.28
CA ALA A 163 0.08 -13.64 17.41
C ALA A 163 0.51 -12.92 18.69
N GLU A 164 1.54 -13.44 19.34
CA GLU A 164 2.14 -12.87 20.55
C GLU A 164 3.67 -12.84 20.45
N VAL A 165 4.31 -11.95 21.21
CA VAL A 165 5.79 -11.89 21.31
C VAL A 165 6.25 -12.77 22.47
N ARG A 166 7.18 -13.68 22.23
CA ARG A 166 7.75 -14.60 23.23
C ARG A 166 9.24 -14.83 23.03
N PRO A 167 9.97 -15.36 24.05
CA PRO A 167 11.33 -15.84 23.85
C PRO A 167 11.42 -16.83 22.68
N SER A 168 12.36 -16.56 21.77
CA SER A 168 12.56 -17.34 20.55
C SER A 168 13.83 -18.19 20.66
N PRO A 169 13.79 -19.45 20.19
CA PRO A 169 14.99 -20.26 20.00
C PRO A 169 15.83 -19.79 18.79
N ILE A 170 15.30 -18.95 17.91
CA ILE A 170 15.98 -18.43 16.71
C ILE A 170 16.80 -17.20 17.06
N ASP A 171 16.16 -16.16 17.61
CA ASP A 171 16.83 -14.89 17.91
C ASP A 171 16.14 -14.07 19.01
N GLY A 172 16.45 -14.37 20.27
CA GLY A 172 16.00 -13.57 21.43
C GLY A 172 14.49 -13.59 21.66
N LEU A 173 13.74 -12.79 20.89
CA LEU A 173 12.28 -12.72 20.88
C LEU A 173 11.74 -13.03 19.48
N GLY A 174 10.56 -13.63 19.41
CA GLY A 174 9.89 -13.97 18.16
C GLY A 174 8.38 -13.83 18.26
N LEU A 175 7.72 -13.85 17.10
CA LEU A 175 6.26 -13.93 17.01
C LEU A 175 5.80 -15.37 17.05
N PHE A 176 4.77 -15.68 17.83
CA PHE A 176 4.22 -17.04 17.97
C PHE A 176 2.72 -17.03 17.81
N ALA A 177 2.17 -18.09 17.19
CA ALA A 177 0.73 -18.28 17.07
C ALA A 177 0.11 -18.63 18.44
N THR A 178 -0.90 -17.88 18.88
CA THR A 178 -1.64 -18.18 20.13
C THR A 178 -2.76 -19.21 19.91
N SER A 179 -3.24 -19.34 18.67
CA SER A 179 -4.23 -20.32 18.23
C SER A 179 -3.88 -20.79 16.82
N PRO A 180 -4.50 -21.88 16.29
CA PRO A 180 -4.29 -22.27 14.90
C PRO A 180 -4.59 -21.13 13.93
N ILE A 181 -3.74 -20.97 12.91
CA ILE A 181 -3.91 -19.98 11.82
C ILE A 181 -4.04 -20.76 10.50
N PRO A 182 -5.20 -20.72 9.82
CA PRO A 182 -5.39 -21.37 8.54
C PRO A 182 -4.44 -20.86 7.44
N ALA A 183 -4.10 -21.73 6.51
CA ALA A 183 -3.36 -21.37 5.31
C ALA A 183 -4.01 -20.18 4.57
N GLY A 184 -3.20 -19.20 4.17
CA GLY A 184 -3.64 -17.99 3.48
C GLY A 184 -4.21 -16.88 4.38
N GLU A 185 -4.40 -17.12 5.68
CA GLU A 185 -4.86 -16.06 6.59
C GLU A 185 -3.78 -14.98 6.77
N VAL A 186 -4.19 -13.70 6.79
CA VAL A 186 -3.28 -12.56 7.01
C VAL A 186 -2.77 -12.56 8.45
N VAL A 187 -1.46 -12.57 8.60
CA VAL A 187 -0.77 -12.59 9.90
C VAL A 187 -0.18 -11.24 10.25
N LEU A 188 0.46 -10.58 9.28
CA LEU A 188 1.07 -9.27 9.43
C LEU A 188 0.69 -8.37 8.26
N ARG A 189 0.48 -7.09 8.57
CA ARG A 189 0.61 -6.01 7.60
C ARG A 189 1.69 -5.09 8.11
N LEU A 190 2.74 -4.93 7.32
CA LEU A 190 3.93 -4.21 7.69
C LEU A 190 3.78 -2.76 7.23
N GLY A 191 3.86 -1.84 8.19
CA GLY A 191 3.75 -0.42 7.99
C GLY A 191 4.85 0.33 8.72
N GLY A 192 5.19 1.52 8.22
CA GLY A 192 6.25 2.32 8.79
C GLY A 192 6.60 3.55 7.95
N VAL A 193 7.84 4.02 8.10
CA VAL A 193 8.33 5.22 7.40
C VAL A 193 9.00 4.80 6.10
N LEU A 194 8.61 5.45 5.01
CA LEU A 194 9.26 5.25 3.72
C LEU A 194 10.59 6.00 3.68
N ILE A 195 11.67 5.30 3.33
CA ILE A 195 13.03 5.83 3.21
C ILE A 195 13.69 5.36 1.90
N ASP A 196 14.67 6.11 1.40
CA ASP A 196 15.46 5.71 0.23
C ASP A 196 16.73 4.94 0.62
N ASP A 197 17.53 4.54 -0.38
CA ASP A 197 18.79 3.81 -0.18
C ASP A 197 19.80 4.59 0.67
N ASP A 198 19.92 5.91 0.47
CA ASP A 198 20.87 6.75 1.19
C ASP A 198 20.49 6.88 2.67
N ALA A 199 19.20 7.12 2.95
CA ALA A 199 18.68 7.15 4.31
C ALA A 199 18.84 5.78 4.99
N LEU A 200 18.59 4.67 4.30
CA LEU A 200 18.81 3.33 4.84
C LEU A 200 20.28 3.08 5.17
N ALA A 201 21.21 3.46 4.28
CA ALA A 201 22.65 3.30 4.47
C ALA A 201 23.19 4.12 5.65
N ALA A 202 22.52 5.22 5.99
CA ALA A 202 22.86 6.07 7.14
C ALA A 202 22.34 5.54 8.48
N LEU A 203 21.46 4.53 8.51
CA LEU A 203 20.92 3.99 9.75
C LEU A 203 21.97 3.18 10.52
N THR A 204 21.88 3.24 11.85
CA THR A 204 22.66 2.37 12.74
C THR A 204 21.77 1.22 13.21
N PRO A 205 22.16 -0.05 13.01
CA PRO A 205 21.44 -1.21 13.54
C PRO A 205 21.36 -1.19 15.09
N PRO A 206 20.33 -1.80 15.70
CA PRO A 206 19.30 -2.64 15.06
C PRO A 206 18.13 -1.83 14.49
N TYR A 207 17.66 -2.24 13.31
CA TYR A 207 16.40 -1.79 12.71
C TYR A 207 15.80 -2.93 11.87
N SER A 208 14.54 -2.79 11.47
CA SER A 208 13.87 -3.72 10.57
C SER A 208 13.31 -2.96 9.39
N SER A 209 13.59 -3.41 8.17
CA SER A 209 13.16 -2.74 6.94
C SER A 209 12.82 -3.73 5.84
N LEU A 210 11.98 -3.32 4.90
CA LEU A 210 11.59 -4.11 3.73
C LEU A 210 11.81 -3.30 2.46
N THR A 211 12.36 -3.89 1.40
CA THR A 211 12.37 -3.24 0.10
C THR A 211 10.97 -3.30 -0.51
N VAL A 212 10.37 -2.14 -0.76
CA VAL A 212 8.98 -2.02 -1.23
C VAL A 212 8.86 -1.46 -2.65
N ALA A 213 9.90 -0.80 -3.14
CA ALA A 213 10.11 -0.44 -4.56
C ALA A 213 11.61 -0.35 -4.85
N HIS A 214 11.98 -0.15 -6.12
CA HIS A 214 13.38 0.10 -6.48
C HIS A 214 13.92 1.34 -5.74
N GLY A 215 15.00 1.14 -4.98
CA GLY A 215 15.65 2.18 -4.17
C GLY A 215 14.83 2.73 -3.00
N HIS A 216 13.73 2.05 -2.63
CA HIS A 216 12.84 2.50 -1.56
C HIS A 216 12.54 1.36 -0.59
N HIS A 217 12.58 1.70 0.69
CA HIS A 217 12.41 0.78 1.80
C HIS A 217 11.37 1.30 2.79
N LEU A 218 10.66 0.37 3.41
CA LEU A 218 9.77 0.66 4.51
C LEU A 218 10.49 0.32 5.81
N LEU A 219 10.87 1.35 6.57
CA LEU A 219 11.43 1.24 7.91
C LEU A 219 10.31 1.02 8.92
N LEU A 220 10.30 -0.15 9.55
CA LEU A 220 9.27 -0.54 10.51
C LEU A 220 9.35 0.30 11.78
N ASP A 221 8.19 0.55 12.40
CA ASP A 221 8.12 1.17 13.72
C ASP A 221 8.89 0.31 14.76
N PRO A 222 9.93 0.86 15.42
CA PRO A 222 10.75 0.11 16.37
C PRO A 222 9.99 -0.31 17.64
N VAL A 223 8.82 0.28 17.94
CA VAL A 223 8.02 -0.11 19.12
C VAL A 223 6.93 -1.13 18.78
N HIS A 224 6.58 -1.30 17.51
CA HIS A 224 5.49 -2.20 17.13
C HIS A 224 5.96 -3.68 17.16
N PRO A 225 5.16 -4.62 17.71
CA PRO A 225 5.56 -6.03 17.87
C PRO A 225 5.86 -6.76 16.56
N ALA A 226 5.33 -6.29 15.42
CA ALA A 226 5.60 -6.84 14.09
C ALA A 226 7.10 -6.98 13.75
N ARG A 227 7.98 -6.16 14.36
CA ARG A 227 9.44 -6.23 14.15
C ARG A 227 10.09 -7.51 14.67
N TYR A 228 9.39 -8.29 15.50
CA TYR A 228 9.87 -9.57 16.03
C TYR A 228 9.59 -10.76 15.11
N GLY A 229 9.15 -10.52 13.86
CA GLY A 229 9.00 -11.58 12.86
C GLY A 229 10.36 -12.12 12.45
N ASN A 230 10.74 -13.29 12.97
CA ASN A 230 12.07 -13.85 12.79
C ASN A 230 12.29 -14.52 11.44
N HIS A 231 13.56 -14.63 11.08
CA HIS A 231 13.98 -15.34 9.90
C HIS A 231 13.87 -16.87 10.03
N SER A 232 13.32 -17.55 9.02
CA SER A 232 13.54 -18.99 8.78
C SER A 232 13.75 -19.29 7.29
N CYS A 233 14.66 -20.23 6.98
CA CYS A 233 14.84 -20.76 5.61
C CYS A 233 13.70 -21.72 5.19
N ASP A 234 12.87 -22.12 6.15
CA ASP A 234 11.63 -22.86 5.94
C ASP A 234 10.49 -22.11 6.67
N PRO A 235 10.10 -20.92 6.18
CA PRO A 235 9.28 -20.01 6.95
C PRO A 235 7.81 -20.44 6.97
N THR A 236 7.10 -20.01 8.01
CA THR A 236 5.66 -20.27 8.15
C THR A 236 4.79 -19.24 7.41
N LEU A 237 5.36 -18.11 6.99
CA LEU A 237 4.65 -17.01 6.34
C LEU A 237 5.16 -16.73 4.93
N TRP A 238 4.24 -16.33 4.05
CA TRP A 238 4.46 -15.88 2.68
C TRP A 238 4.11 -14.42 2.45
N HIS A 239 4.85 -13.77 1.56
CA HIS A 239 4.40 -12.49 0.99
C HIS A 239 3.17 -12.73 0.10
N ALA A 240 2.10 -12.00 0.41
CA ALA A 240 0.95 -11.83 -0.48
C ALA A 240 1.10 -10.54 -1.31
N ASP A 241 1.77 -9.53 -0.75
CA ASP A 241 2.22 -8.33 -1.44
C ASP A 241 3.51 -7.78 -0.76
N ALA A 242 3.92 -6.56 -1.09
CA ALA A 242 5.12 -5.91 -0.54
C ALA A 242 5.13 -5.82 1.00
N THR A 243 3.95 -5.74 1.61
CA THR A 243 3.75 -5.41 3.03
C THR A 243 2.89 -6.42 3.77
N THR A 244 2.13 -7.27 3.08
CA THR A 244 1.24 -8.26 3.68
C THR A 244 1.89 -9.64 3.73
N LEU A 245 1.95 -10.22 4.94
CA LEU A 245 2.35 -11.62 5.15
C LEU A 245 1.14 -12.48 5.54
N VAL A 246 1.00 -13.61 4.86
CA VAL A 246 -0.05 -14.61 5.09
C VAL A 246 0.56 -15.93 5.56
N ALA A 247 -0.22 -16.74 6.27
CA ALA A 247 0.20 -18.10 6.62
C ALA A 247 0.45 -18.93 5.34
N ARG A 248 1.64 -19.53 5.22
CA ARG A 248 1.99 -20.40 4.10
C ARG A 248 1.11 -21.65 4.02
N ALA A 249 0.81 -22.20 5.19
CA ALA A 249 0.07 -23.43 5.43
C ALA A 249 -0.64 -23.28 6.77
N ASP A 250 -1.43 -24.27 7.18
CA ASP A 250 -2.02 -24.27 8.52
C ASP A 250 -0.90 -24.24 9.58
N VAL A 251 -0.88 -23.16 10.37
CA VAL A 251 0.10 -22.95 11.44
C VAL A 251 -0.54 -23.39 12.76
N PRO A 252 0.00 -24.39 13.47
CA PRO A 252 -0.55 -24.80 14.75
C PRO A 252 -0.28 -23.74 15.84
N ALA A 253 -1.11 -23.76 16.88
CA ALA A 253 -0.86 -22.95 18.07
C ALA A 253 0.53 -23.27 18.66
N GLY A 254 1.25 -22.24 19.10
CA GLY A 254 2.59 -22.33 19.65
C GLY A 254 3.71 -22.40 18.61
N ALA A 255 3.42 -22.46 17.30
CA ALA A 255 4.46 -22.36 16.28
C ALA A 255 4.97 -20.91 16.14
N GLU A 256 6.27 -20.77 15.89
CA GLU A 256 6.89 -19.48 15.61
C GLU A 256 6.53 -19.00 14.19
N LEU A 257 6.06 -17.76 14.11
CA LEU A 257 5.68 -17.06 12.89
C LEU A 257 6.93 -16.44 12.27
N THR A 258 7.42 -17.08 11.21
CA THR A 258 8.70 -16.75 10.57
C THR A 258 8.52 -16.40 9.11
N VAL A 259 9.43 -15.55 8.60
CA VAL A 259 9.50 -15.12 7.20
C VAL A 259 10.92 -15.32 6.69
N ASP A 260 11.11 -15.56 5.39
CA ASP A 260 12.46 -15.54 4.83
C ASP A 260 12.88 -14.09 4.51
N TYR A 261 13.89 -13.53 5.18
CA TYR A 261 14.34 -12.16 4.92
C TYR A 261 14.86 -11.95 3.48
N ALA A 262 15.30 -13.00 2.81
CA ALA A 262 15.64 -12.95 1.39
C ALA A 262 14.46 -12.57 0.50
N THR A 263 13.22 -12.77 0.95
CA THR A 263 12.01 -12.52 0.16
C THR A 263 11.58 -11.05 0.12
N HIS A 264 12.20 -10.18 0.92
CA HIS A 264 11.94 -8.73 0.94
C HIS A 264 13.18 -7.86 1.10
N THR A 265 14.38 -8.43 1.07
CA THR A 265 15.63 -7.66 1.09
C THR A 265 16.16 -7.46 -0.32
N GLY A 266 16.03 -6.24 -0.85
CA GLY A 266 16.59 -5.84 -2.14
C GLY A 266 18.01 -5.28 -2.09
N VAL A 267 18.60 -5.15 -0.90
CA VAL A 267 19.94 -4.60 -0.69
C VAL A 267 21.00 -5.66 -1.00
N GLY A 268 21.67 -5.53 -2.15
CA GLY A 268 22.58 -6.57 -2.66
C GLY A 268 23.79 -6.89 -1.78
N THR A 269 24.22 -5.96 -0.93
CA THR A 269 25.33 -6.13 0.02
C THR A 269 24.89 -6.69 1.37
N TRP A 270 23.58 -6.78 1.63
CA TRP A 270 23.08 -7.26 2.90
C TRP A 270 23.30 -8.77 3.06
N ARG A 271 23.74 -9.16 4.25
CA ARG A 271 24.00 -10.55 4.63
C ARG A 271 23.80 -10.75 6.13
N MET A 272 23.29 -11.93 6.51
CA MET A 272 23.33 -12.43 7.88
C MET A 272 23.74 -13.90 7.92
N ASP A 273 24.37 -14.32 9.01
CA ASP A 273 24.55 -15.74 9.31
C ASP A 273 23.24 -16.31 9.88
N CYS A 274 22.82 -17.46 9.37
CA CYS A 274 21.53 -18.06 9.69
C CYS A 274 21.67 -19.21 10.68
N ARG A 275 20.86 -19.16 11.74
CA ARG A 275 20.78 -20.19 12.78
C ARG A 275 19.34 -20.66 13.04
N CYS A 276 18.46 -20.58 12.03
CA CYS A 276 17.03 -20.92 12.17
C CYS A 276 16.74 -22.38 12.53
N GLY A 277 17.74 -23.27 12.52
CA GLY A 277 17.62 -24.65 13.00
C GLY A 277 16.84 -25.62 12.11
N THR A 278 16.25 -25.14 11.02
CA THR A 278 15.52 -26.02 10.08
C THR A 278 16.48 -26.94 9.31
N SER A 279 15.99 -28.10 8.86
CA SER A 279 16.76 -29.03 8.01
C SER A 279 17.15 -28.44 6.65
N ARG A 280 16.56 -27.30 6.30
CA ARG A 280 16.82 -26.53 5.07
C ARG A 280 17.56 -25.22 5.35
N CYS A 281 18.16 -25.08 6.53
CA CYS A 281 18.94 -23.91 6.87
C CYS A 281 20.07 -23.69 5.85
N ARG A 282 20.13 -22.50 5.26
CA ARG A 282 21.17 -22.12 4.28
C ARG A 282 22.51 -21.76 4.94
N GLY A 283 22.56 -21.61 6.26
CA GLY A 283 23.74 -21.15 7.01
C GLY A 283 24.04 -19.65 6.85
N ALA A 284 23.66 -19.05 5.72
CA ALA A 284 23.67 -17.61 5.50
C ALA A 284 22.49 -17.20 4.62
N VAL A 285 21.98 -15.99 4.83
CA VAL A 285 20.95 -15.35 3.99
C VAL A 285 21.54 -14.08 3.41
N THR A 286 21.30 -13.82 2.14
CA THR A 286 21.81 -12.63 1.45
C THR A 286 20.71 -11.88 0.70
N GLY A 287 20.95 -10.60 0.41
CA GLY A 287 20.08 -9.83 -0.49
C GLY A 287 20.16 -10.25 -1.96
N GLN A 288 20.92 -11.31 -2.28
CA GLN A 288 21.04 -11.90 -3.61
C GLN A 288 20.40 -13.29 -3.71
N ASP A 289 19.80 -13.78 -2.62
CA ASP A 289 19.21 -15.13 -2.57
C ASP A 289 18.04 -15.30 -3.56
N TRP A 290 17.40 -14.21 -4.00
CA TRP A 290 16.41 -14.21 -5.08
C TRP A 290 16.97 -14.77 -6.40
N ARG A 291 18.29 -14.82 -6.59
CA ARG A 291 18.95 -15.45 -7.75
C ARG A 291 19.03 -16.97 -7.67
N LEU A 292 18.80 -17.56 -6.50
CA LEU A 292 18.96 -19.00 -6.29
C LEU A 292 17.81 -19.78 -6.96
N PRO A 293 18.06 -20.61 -7.98
CA PRO A 293 16.99 -21.26 -8.74
C PRO A 293 16.09 -22.18 -7.89
N HIS A 294 16.67 -22.80 -6.86
CA HIS A 294 15.93 -23.68 -5.96
C HIS A 294 14.96 -22.89 -5.06
N LEU A 295 15.30 -21.65 -4.66
CA LEU A 295 14.38 -20.79 -3.92
C LEU A 295 13.29 -20.24 -4.83
N ARG A 296 13.64 -19.77 -6.04
CA ARG A 296 12.67 -19.32 -7.04
C ARG A 296 11.58 -20.38 -7.29
N ARG A 297 11.99 -21.62 -7.55
CA ARG A 297 11.05 -22.76 -7.74
C ARG A 297 10.21 -23.04 -6.51
N ARG A 298 10.79 -22.94 -5.31
CA ARG A 298 10.11 -23.28 -4.06
C ARG A 298 9.10 -22.21 -3.63
N TYR A 299 9.47 -20.95 -3.76
CA TYR A 299 8.66 -19.81 -3.28
C TYR A 299 7.72 -19.29 -4.35
N GLY A 300 7.94 -19.58 -5.63
CA GLY A 300 7.04 -19.15 -6.70
C GLY A 300 6.86 -17.64 -6.67
N GLY A 301 5.61 -17.18 -6.55
CA GLY A 301 5.23 -15.76 -6.45
C GLY A 301 5.34 -15.14 -5.06
N HIS A 302 5.82 -15.84 -4.03
CA HIS A 302 5.83 -15.36 -2.64
C HIS A 302 7.06 -14.51 -2.28
N TRP A 303 7.45 -13.62 -3.19
CA TRP A 303 8.46 -12.60 -2.97
C TRP A 303 7.79 -11.23 -2.92
N SER A 304 8.44 -10.24 -2.31
CA SER A 304 8.04 -8.85 -2.48
C SER A 304 8.04 -8.46 -3.97
N PRO A 305 7.12 -7.59 -4.43
CA PRO A 305 7.04 -7.17 -5.83
C PRO A 305 8.37 -6.72 -6.45
N PRO A 306 9.22 -5.91 -5.77
CA PRO A 306 10.50 -5.48 -6.34
C PRO A 306 11.47 -6.63 -6.63
N LEU A 307 11.36 -7.74 -5.89
CA LEU A 307 12.16 -8.94 -6.15
C LEU A 307 11.53 -9.82 -7.24
N LEU A 308 10.21 -9.84 -7.37
CA LEU A 308 9.55 -10.48 -8.52
C LEU A 308 9.94 -9.81 -9.83
N ASP A 309 10.01 -8.47 -9.85
CA ASP A 309 10.47 -7.70 -11.02
C ASP A 309 11.89 -8.12 -11.41
N ARG A 310 12.82 -8.15 -10.45
CA ARG A 310 14.20 -8.61 -10.69
C ARG A 310 14.29 -10.06 -11.18
N ILE A 311 13.47 -10.96 -10.64
CA ILE A 311 13.41 -12.37 -11.07
C ILE A 311 12.91 -12.45 -12.52
N ALA A 312 11.95 -11.61 -12.92
CA ALA A 312 11.44 -11.58 -14.29
C ALA A 312 12.46 -11.00 -15.29
N GLU A 313 13.29 -10.05 -14.85
CA GLU A 313 14.37 -9.44 -15.64
C GLU A 313 15.61 -10.36 -15.80
N GLU A 314 15.87 -11.26 -14.85
CA GLU A 314 17.00 -12.20 -14.87
C GLU A 314 16.54 -13.67 -14.96
N PRO A 315 16.19 -14.19 -16.15
CA PRO A 315 15.70 -15.56 -16.35
C PRO A 315 16.71 -16.66 -15.94
#